data_AF-A0AAJ6VJX5-F1
#
_entry.id   AF-A0AAJ6VJX5-F1
#
_cell.length_a   1.000
_cell.length_b   1.000
_cell.length_c   1.000
_cell.angle_alpha   90.00
_cell.angle_beta   90.00
_cell.angle_gamma   90.00
#
_symmetry.space_group_name_H-M   'P 1'
#
loop_
_entity.id
_entity.type
_entity.pdbx_description
1 polymer ?
#
loop_
_entity_poly.entity_id
_entity_poly.type
_entity_poly.pdbx_seq_one_letter_code
_entity_poly.pdbx_strand_id
1 'polypeptide(L)'
;MGYSKNIASVTVFFISAFFHEYLVSVPLKTFKIWAFMGMMGQIPLSVLSKYVERQWGARWGNIVVWASLIIGQPLCIMMYYHDYVVTHFGETLLEDYSVV
;
A
#
# COMPACT_ATOMS: atom_id res chain seq x y z
N MET A 1 25.06 -17.70 -14.41
CA MET A 1 24.37 -16.52 -14.98
C MET A 1 23.14 -16.28 -14.13
N GLY A 2 23.08 -15.15 -13.42
CA GLY A 2 21.97 -14.86 -12.52
C GLY A 2 21.74 -13.36 -12.44
N TYR A 3 20.48 -12.96 -12.38
CA TYR A 3 20.09 -11.57 -12.19
C TYR A 3 20.61 -11.04 -10.85
N SER A 4 20.90 -9.74 -10.78
CA SER A 4 21.31 -9.13 -9.51
C SER A 4 20.21 -9.29 -8.47
N LYS A 5 20.59 -9.48 -7.20
CA LYS A 5 19.65 -9.64 -6.08
C LYS A 5 18.62 -8.50 -6.02
N ASN A 6 19.05 -7.29 -6.40
CA ASN A 6 18.17 -6.11 -6.44
C ASN A 6 17.15 -6.21 -7.57
N ILE A 7 17.58 -6.60 -8.79
CA ILE A 7 16.68 -6.78 -9.93
C ILE A 7 15.66 -7.86 -9.62
N ALA A 8 16.11 -9.02 -9.13
CA ALA A 8 15.22 -10.11 -8.73
C ALA A 8 14.20 -9.67 -7.66
N SER A 9 14.63 -8.93 -6.64
CA SER A 9 13.74 -8.41 -5.60
C SER A 9 12.72 -7.43 -6.18
N VAL A 10 13.14 -6.47 -7.01
CA VAL A 10 12.22 -5.50 -7.62
C VAL A 10 11.20 -6.20 -8.52
N THR A 11 11.62 -7.17 -9.32
CA THR A 11 10.71 -7.94 -10.18
C THR A 11 9.68 -8.72 -9.38
N VAL A 12 10.08 -9.41 -8.30
CA VAL A 12 9.14 -10.16 -7.45
C VAL A 12 8.14 -9.22 -6.76
N PHE A 13 8.61 -8.09 -6.23
CA PHE A 13 7.72 -7.10 -5.63
C PHE A 13 6.76 -6.48 -6.64
N PHE A 14 7.23 -6.20 -7.87
CA PHE A 14 6.39 -5.67 -8.93
C PHE A 14 5.26 -6.64 -9.32
N ILE A 15 5.59 -7.92 -9.52
CA ILE A 15 4.59 -8.96 -9.82
C ILE A 15 3.60 -9.10 -8.66
N SER A 16 4.09 -9.07 -7.42
CA SER A 16 3.24 -9.11 -6.23
C SER A 16 2.31 -7.90 -6.13
N ALA A 17 2.80 -6.69 -6.41
CA ALA A 17 2.01 -5.46 -6.42
C ALA A 17 0.89 -5.51 -7.45
N PHE A 18 1.16 -6.06 -8.64
CA PHE A 18 0.16 -6.26 -9.69
C PHE A 18 -0.97 -7.18 -9.22
N PHE A 19 -0.66 -8.34 -8.64
CA PHE A 19 -1.69 -9.24 -8.11
C PHE A 19 -2.45 -8.64 -6.93
N HIS A 20 -1.78 -7.84 -6.09
CA HIS A 20 -2.44 -7.17 -4.97
C HIS A 20 -3.46 -6.13 -5.44
N GLU A 21 -3.09 -5.30 -6.43
CA GLU A 21 -4.05 -4.38 -7.05
C GLU A 21 -5.18 -5.12 -7.74
N TYR A 22 -4.90 -6.21 -8.46
CA TYR A 22 -5.93 -7.03 -9.11
C TYR A 22 -6.94 -7.60 -8.08
N LEU A 23 -6.46 -8.20 -7.00
CA LEU A 23 -7.32 -8.78 -5.96
C LEU A 23 -8.12 -7.74 -5.18
N VAL A 24 -7.61 -6.50 -5.06
CA VAL A 24 -8.33 -5.41 -4.37
C VAL A 24 -9.32 -4.70 -5.30
N SER A 25 -8.93 -4.42 -6.55
CA SER A 25 -9.75 -3.68 -7.52
C SER A 25 -10.92 -4.48 -8.07
N VAL A 26 -10.78 -5.79 -8.28
CA VAL A 26 -11.85 -6.66 -8.80
C VAL A 26 -13.09 -6.69 -7.90
N PRO A 27 -13.00 -6.97 -6.58
CA PRO A 27 -14.17 -6.98 -5.70
C PRO A 27 -14.77 -5.60 -5.49
N LEU A 28 -13.95 -4.54 -5.48
CA LEU A 28 -14.39 -3.16 -5.27
C LEU A 28 -14.87 -2.47 -6.55
N LYS A 29 -14.62 -3.05 -7.73
CA LYS A 29 -14.83 -2.45 -9.07
C LYS A 29 -14.21 -1.06 -9.25
N THR A 30 -13.24 -0.68 -8.41
CA THR A 30 -12.52 0.60 -8.48
C THR A 30 -11.07 0.34 -8.89
N PHE A 31 -10.74 0.71 -10.12
CA PHE A 31 -9.35 0.65 -10.60
C PHE A 31 -8.63 1.91 -10.13
N LYS A 32 -7.82 1.73 -9.10
CA LYS A 32 -6.99 2.78 -8.51
C LYS A 32 -5.57 2.25 -8.40
N ILE A 33 -4.57 3.10 -8.66
CA ILE A 33 -3.12 2.75 -8.63
C ILE A 33 -2.55 2.82 -7.19
N TRP A 34 -3.39 3.15 -6.20
CA TRP A 34 -2.98 3.40 -4.82
C TRP A 34 -2.43 2.16 -4.12
N ALA A 35 -3.06 0.98 -4.30
CA ALA A 35 -2.59 -0.27 -3.70
C ALA A 35 -1.23 -0.71 -4.26
N PHE A 36 -1.02 -0.53 -5.56
CA PHE A 36 0.26 -0.80 -6.22
C PHE A 36 1.36 0.15 -5.74
N MET A 37 1.07 1.44 -5.61
CA MET A 37 2.02 2.42 -5.06
C MET A 37 2.39 2.09 -3.60
N GLY A 38 1.43 1.65 -2.79
CA GLY A 38 1.68 1.20 -1.43
C GLY A 38 2.64 0.01 -1.35
N MET A 39 2.45 -1.00 -2.22
CA MET A 39 3.34 -2.17 -2.32
C MET A 39 4.74 -1.80 -2.82
N MET A 40 4.83 -0.95 -3.85
CA MET A 40 6.12 -0.48 -4.37
C MET A 40 6.87 0.39 -3.34
N GLY A 41 6.14 1.13 -2.50
CA GLY A 41 6.68 1.90 -1.38
C GLY A 41 7.36 1.06 -0.30
N GLN A 42 7.10 -0.25 -0.23
CA GLN A 42 7.79 -1.15 0.72
C GLN A 42 9.27 -1.35 0.38
N ILE A 43 9.64 -1.29 -0.91
CA ILE A 43 11.03 -1.43 -1.35
C ILE A 43 11.93 -0.33 -0.77
N PRO A 44 11.62 0.98 -0.95
CA PRO A 44 12.44 2.05 -0.35
C PRO A 44 12.36 2.05 1.17
N LEU A 45 11.22 1.69 1.78
CA LEU A 45 11.11 1.53 3.23
C LEU A 45 12.05 0.44 3.77
N SER A 46 12.22 -0.67 3.05
CA SER A 46 13.16 -1.73 3.42
C SER A 46 14.62 -1.27 3.37
N VAL A 47 14.97 -0.46 2.36
CA VAL A 47 16.30 0.16 2.26
C VAL A 47 16.51 1.17 3.38
N LEU A 48 15.51 2.00 3.68
CA LEU A 48 15.56 2.97 4.77
C LEU A 48 15.69 2.28 6.13
N SER A 49 14.94 1.21 6.38
CA SER A 49 15.06 0.42 7.60
C SER A 49 16.49 -0.11 7.79
N LYS A 50 17.11 -0.67 6.75
CA LYS A 50 18.52 -1.11 6.80
C LYS A 50 19.50 0.03 7.01
N TYR A 51 19.22 1.20 6.42
CA TYR A 51 20.04 2.39 6.64
C TYR A 51 19.97 2.84 8.11
N VAL A 52 18.76 2.91 8.67
CA VAL A 52 18.50 3.25 10.08
C VAL A 52 19.13 2.22 11.02
N GLU A 53 19.02 0.94 10.68
CA GLU A 53 19.65 -0.17 11.42
C GLU A 53 21.16 0.00 11.53
N ARG A 54 21.80 0.42 10.44
CA ARG A 54 23.26 0.61 10.39
C ARG A 54 23.74 1.87 11.11
N GLN A 55 22.91 2.92 11.16
CA GLN A 55 23.24 4.20 11.79
C GLN A 55 22.94 4.22 13.30
N TRP A 56 21.75 3.76 13.69
CA TRP A 56 21.24 3.85 15.08
C TRP A 56 21.13 2.49 15.78
N GLY A 57 21.43 1.40 15.10
CA GLY A 57 21.44 0.04 15.63
C GLY A 57 20.15 -0.75 15.35
N ALA A 58 20.21 -2.06 15.60
CA ALA A 58 19.18 -3.04 15.25
C ALA A 58 17.77 -2.72 15.80
N ARG A 59 17.69 -2.08 16.97
CA ARG A 59 16.40 -1.72 17.60
C ARG A 59 15.63 -0.70 16.78
N TRP A 60 16.30 0.31 16.24
CA TRP A 60 15.66 1.35 15.44
C TRP A 60 15.23 0.83 14.07
N GLY A 61 16.05 -0.03 13.45
CA GLY A 61 15.65 -0.74 12.22
C GLY A 61 14.36 -1.54 12.42
N ASN A 62 14.25 -2.26 13.55
CA ASN A 62 13.05 -3.03 13.90
C ASN A 62 11.83 -2.13 14.11
N ILE A 63 11.96 -1.02 14.85
CA ILE A 63 10.86 -0.05 15.04
C ILE A 63 10.33 0.46 13.70
N VAL A 64 11.20 0.78 12.74
CA VAL A 64 10.80 1.22 11.40
C VAL A 64 10.02 0.14 10.65
N VAL A 65 10.45 -1.13 10.75
CA VAL A 65 9.71 -2.26 10.15
C VAL A 65 8.31 -2.37 10.75
N TRP A 66 8.19 -2.41 12.08
CA TRP A 66 6.90 -2.52 12.75
C TRP A 66 5.98 -1.35 12.45
N ALA A 67 6.50 -0.12 12.46
CA ALA A 67 5.74 1.07 12.08
C ALA A 67 5.24 0.98 10.63
N SER A 68 6.09 0.52 9.70
CA SER A 68 5.73 0.37 8.29
C SER A 68 4.66 -0.69 8.05
N LEU A 69 4.63 -1.77 8.85
CA LEU A 69 3.63 -2.82 8.76
C LEU A 69 2.25 -2.37 9.26
N ILE A 70 2.21 -1.58 10.34
CA ILE A 70 0.97 -1.06 10.90
C ILE A 70 0.38 0.01 9.98
N ILE A 71 1.22 0.87 9.42
CA ILE A 71 0.79 2.05 8.65
C ILE A 71 0.61 1.72 7.16
N GLY A 72 1.50 0.95 6.53
CA GLY A 72 1.57 0.86 5.06
C GLY A 72 0.35 0.18 4.40
N GLN A 73 0.37 -1.15 4.36
CA GLN A 73 -0.67 -1.94 3.67
C GLN A 73 -2.08 -1.75 4.24
N PRO A 74 -2.30 -1.72 5.57
CA PRO A 74 -3.63 -1.53 6.15
C PRO A 74 -4.25 -0.18 5.80
N LEU A 75 -3.47 0.92 5.82
CA LEU A 75 -4.02 2.24 5.44
C LEU A 75 -4.38 2.31 3.97
N CYS A 76 -3.62 1.67 3.07
CA CYS A 76 -4.00 1.60 1.66
C CYS A 76 -5.37 0.93 1.50
N ILE A 77 -5.62 -0.19 2.19
CA ILE A 77 -6.93 -0.87 2.12
C ILE A 77 -8.04 0.01 2.71
N MET A 78 -7.78 0.66 3.85
CA MET A 78 -8.74 1.59 4.47
C MET A 78 -9.09 2.77 3.56
N MET A 79 -8.11 3.29 2.80
CA MET A 79 -8.34 4.37 1.84
C MET A 79 -9.27 3.91 0.71
N TYR A 80 -9.12 2.68 0.20
CA TYR A 80 -10.05 2.12 -0.79
C TYR A 80 -11.45 1.94 -0.22
N TYR A 81 -11.55 1.43 1.00
CA TYR A 81 -12.83 1.27 1.66
C TYR A 81 -13.54 2.61 1.86
N HIS A 82 -12.81 3.63 2.34
CA HIS A 82 -13.34 4.98 2.49
C HIS A 82 -13.82 5.56 1.16
N ASP A 83 -13.03 5.43 0.10
CA ASP A 83 -13.40 5.91 -1.24
C ASP A 83 -14.63 5.17 -1.81
N TYR A 84 -14.73 3.86 -1.58
CA TYR A 84 -15.90 3.07 -1.93
C TYR A 84 -17.16 3.53 -1.17
N VAL A 85 -17.05 3.77 0.14
CA VAL A 85 -18.16 4.26 0.97
C VAL A 85 -18.59 5.66 0.54
N VAL A 86 -17.65 6.58 0.30
CA VAL A 86 -17.95 7.94 -0.15
C VAL A 86 -18.66 7.92 -1.51
N THR A 87 -18.20 7.09 -2.44
CA THR A 87 -18.84 7.01 -3.77
C THR A 87 -20.22 6.35 -3.75
N HIS A 88 -20.44 5.31 -2.94
CA HIS A 88 -21.72 4.59 -2.92
C HIS A 88 -22.76 5.14 -1.95
N PHE A 89 -22.33 5.72 -0.82
CA PHE A 89 -23.24 6.26 0.20
C PHE A 89 -23.29 7.79 0.20
N GLY A 90 -22.25 8.47 -0.33
CA GLY A 90 -22.22 9.93 -0.43
C GLY A 90 -23.23 10.49 -1.44
N GLU A 91 -23.51 9.78 -2.54
CA GLU A 91 -24.58 10.17 -3.47
C GLU A 91 -25.95 10.10 -2.81
N THR A 92 -26.27 9.00 -2.11
CA THR A 92 -27.55 8.88 -1.37
C THR A 92 -27.72 9.95 -0.30
N LEU A 93 -26.66 10.31 0.43
CA LEU A 93 -26.72 11.38 1.43
C LEU A 93 -26.86 12.77 0.77
N LEU A 94 -26.16 13.03 -0.34
CA LEU A 94 -26.29 14.30 -1.06
C LEU A 94 -27.67 14.45 -1.71
N GLU A 95 -28.27 13.37 -2.24
CA GLU A 95 -29.65 13.39 -2.71
C GLU A 95 -30.60 13.74 -1.57
N ASP A 96 -30.57 13.02 -0.43
CA ASP A 96 -31.47 13.26 0.71
C ASP A 96 -31.40 14.69 1.26
N TYR A 97 -30.20 15.30 1.32
CA TYR A 97 -30.02 16.68 1.78
C TYR A 97 -30.29 17.74 0.70
N SER A 98 -30.35 17.38 -0.59
CA SER A 98 -30.70 18.30 -1.67
C SER A 98 -32.21 18.51 -1.84
N VAL A 99 -33.02 17.64 -1.23
CA VAL A 99 -34.50 17.72 -1.27
C VAL A 99 -35.10 18.48 -0.06
N VAL A 100 -34.26 18.99 0.84
CA VAL A 100 -34.67 19.81 2.00
C VAL A 100 -34.26 21.27 1.79
#